data_AF-A0A6A7LGW0-F1
#
_entry.id   AF-A0A6A7LGW0-F1
#
_cell.length_a   1.000
_cell.length_b   1.000
_cell.length_c   1.000
_cell.angle_alpha   90.00
_cell.angle_beta   90.00
_cell.angle_gamma   90.00
#
_symmetry.space_group_name_H-M   'P 1'
#
loop_
_entity.id
_entity.type
_entity.pdbx_description
1 polymer ?
#
loop_
_entity_poly.entity_id
_entity_poly.type
_entity_poly.pdbx_seq_one_letter_code
_entity_poly.pdbx_strand_id
1 'polypeptide(L)'
;MARFVETDQHITLARQIEEVDISRLTAHLKISYGSNFSSLQSLAQNLFVIPVYFSKEHNNMLAYTEKLLEYRNGVMAIDPKHTKLITPLRTAIEKGERTLDKEATSHDDLFDAFRMSLQFWH
;
A
#
# COMPACT_ATOMS: atom_id res chain seq x y z
N MET A 1 0.52 -6.54 50.40
CA MET A 1 0.73 -7.74 49.56
C MET A 1 -0.59 -8.04 48.86
N ALA A 2 -0.82 -7.44 47.70
CA ALA A 2 -2.01 -7.65 46.87
C ALA A 2 -1.55 -8.12 45.49
N ARG A 3 -2.07 -9.27 45.06
CA ARG A 3 -1.72 -9.98 43.84
C ARG A 3 -2.28 -9.24 42.62
N PHE A 4 -1.44 -8.99 41.62
CA PHE A 4 -1.85 -8.66 40.26
C PHE A 4 -2.35 -9.93 39.57
N VAL A 5 -3.67 -10.04 39.37
CA VAL A 5 -4.29 -11.06 38.51
C VAL A 5 -5.42 -10.36 37.75
N GLU A 6 -5.11 -9.56 36.73
CA GLU A 6 -6.14 -8.94 35.88
C GLU A 6 -5.62 -8.40 34.53
N THR A 7 -4.71 -9.13 33.85
CA THR A 7 -4.10 -8.65 32.58
C THR A 7 -4.35 -9.51 31.33
N ASP A 8 -5.10 -10.61 31.39
CA ASP A 8 -5.27 -11.50 30.23
C ASP A 8 -6.55 -11.30 29.41
N GLN A 9 -7.59 -10.66 29.95
CA GLN A 9 -8.85 -10.48 29.21
C GLN A 9 -8.82 -9.31 28.22
N HIS A 10 -8.05 -8.25 28.51
CA HIS A 10 -7.92 -7.11 27.60
C HIS A 10 -7.03 -7.39 26.39
N ILE A 11 -6.05 -8.29 26.50
CA ILE A 11 -5.16 -8.68 25.39
C ILE A 11 -5.90 -9.58 24.39
N THR A 12 -6.84 -10.38 24.87
CA THR A 12 -7.62 -11.31 24.03
C THR A 12 -8.69 -10.59 23.20
N LEU A 13 -9.29 -9.51 23.71
CA LEU A 13 -10.25 -8.67 22.99
C LEU A 13 -9.59 -7.79 21.91
N ALA A 14 -8.36 -7.33 22.12
CA ALA A 14 -7.61 -6.59 21.09
C ALA A 14 -7.31 -7.45 19.85
N ARG A 15 -7.04 -8.74 20.05
CA ARG A 15 -6.71 -9.68 18.97
C ARG A 15 -7.88 -10.08 18.07
N GLN A 16 -9.13 -9.90 18.50
CA GLN A 16 -10.32 -10.23 17.70
C GLN A 16 -10.82 -9.08 16.81
N ILE A 17 -10.29 -7.87 17.00
CA ILE A 17 -10.67 -6.66 16.23
C ILE A 17 -9.76 -6.43 15.01
N GLU A 18 -8.63 -7.15 14.89
CA GLU A 18 -7.50 -6.72 14.07
C GLU A 18 -7.61 -6.90 12.53
N GLU A 19 -8.49 -7.75 11.98
CA GLU A 19 -8.58 -7.92 10.50
C GLU A 19 -9.93 -7.53 9.88
N VAL A 20 -11.04 -7.69 10.62
CA VAL A 20 -12.39 -7.47 10.10
C VAL A 20 -12.73 -5.99 9.99
N ASP A 21 -12.09 -5.14 10.80
CA ASP A 21 -12.37 -3.71 10.83
C ASP A 21 -11.54 -2.92 9.81
N ILE A 22 -10.24 -3.22 9.65
CA ILE A 22 -9.36 -2.50 8.73
C ILE A 22 -9.86 -2.59 7.28
N SER A 23 -10.27 -3.78 6.83
CA SER A 23 -10.79 -3.95 5.46
C SER A 23 -12.06 -3.11 5.21
N ARG A 24 -12.94 -3.01 6.21
CA ARG A 24 -14.18 -2.22 6.14
C ARG A 24 -13.90 -0.73 6.21
N LEU A 25 -12.98 -0.33 7.08
CA LEU A 25 -12.51 1.05 7.21
C LEU A 25 -11.87 1.52 5.89
N THR A 26 -10.97 0.72 5.29
CA THR A 26 -10.35 1.02 4.00
C THR A 26 -11.41 1.15 2.90
N ALA A 27 -12.42 0.26 2.86
CA ALA A 27 -13.50 0.32 1.87
C ALA A 27 -14.37 1.58 2.05
N HIS A 28 -14.76 1.89 3.28
CA HIS A 28 -15.55 3.09 3.61
C HIS A 28 -14.80 4.37 3.24
N LEU A 29 -13.52 4.46 3.62
CA LEU A 29 -12.66 5.57 3.30
C LEU A 29 -12.52 5.74 1.78
N LYS A 30 -12.22 4.67 1.02
CA LYS A 30 -12.13 4.69 -0.46
C LYS A 30 -13.42 5.22 -1.13
N ILE A 31 -14.59 4.80 -0.68
CA ILE A 31 -15.89 5.26 -1.20
C ILE A 31 -16.12 6.75 -0.87
N SER A 32 -15.82 7.14 0.37
CA SER A 32 -15.94 8.52 0.83
C SER A 32 -14.99 9.48 0.10
N TYR A 33 -13.82 8.99 -0.34
CA TYR A 33 -12.85 9.81 -1.09
C TYR A 33 -13.22 10.00 -2.56
N GLY A 34 -13.68 8.95 -3.24
CA GLY A 34 -14.04 9.04 -4.67
C GLY A 34 -15.17 10.02 -4.99
N SER A 35 -15.96 10.39 -3.97
CA SER A 35 -17.10 11.31 -4.10
C SER A 35 -16.81 12.75 -3.66
N ASN A 36 -15.77 13.01 -2.85
CA ASN A 36 -15.56 14.32 -2.19
C ASN A 36 -14.33 15.11 -2.64
N PHE A 37 -13.46 14.56 -3.49
CA PHE A 37 -12.20 15.22 -3.88
C PHE A 37 -12.11 15.50 -5.38
N SER A 38 -12.94 16.42 -5.85
CA SER A 38 -12.87 16.95 -7.22
C SER A 38 -11.78 18.01 -7.43
N SER A 39 -11.14 18.49 -6.35
CA SER A 39 -10.24 19.65 -6.40
C SER A 39 -8.90 19.40 -5.70
N LEU A 40 -7.82 19.89 -6.31
CA LEU A 40 -6.45 19.82 -5.79
C LEU A 40 -6.32 20.55 -4.42
N GLN A 41 -7.18 21.54 -4.18
CA GLN A 41 -7.22 22.34 -2.95
C GLN A 41 -7.64 21.51 -1.73
N SER A 42 -8.61 20.60 -1.89
CA SER A 42 -9.12 19.78 -0.79
C SER A 42 -8.16 18.66 -0.38
N LEU A 43 -7.28 18.20 -1.30
CA LEU A 43 -6.14 17.33 -0.98
C LEU A 43 -5.06 18.06 -0.18
N ALA A 44 -4.77 19.33 -0.51
CA ALA A 44 -3.72 20.09 0.17
C ALA A 44 -4.09 20.50 1.61
N GLN A 45 -5.38 20.67 1.90
CA GLN A 45 -5.86 21.14 3.20
C GLN A 45 -6.11 20.04 4.23
N ASN A 46 -6.02 18.77 3.82
CA ASN A 46 -6.32 17.65 4.70
C ASN A 46 -5.25 16.57 4.56
N LEU A 47 -4.56 16.27 5.66
CA LEU A 47 -3.63 15.16 5.72
C LEU A 47 -4.42 13.85 5.89
N PHE A 48 -4.56 13.08 4.81
CA PHE A 48 -5.26 11.80 4.84
C PHE A 48 -4.29 10.64 4.99
N VAL A 49 -4.59 9.76 5.95
CA VAL A 49 -3.88 8.49 6.13
C VAL A 49 -4.85 7.37 5.80
N ILE A 50 -4.56 6.63 4.74
CA ILE A 50 -5.36 5.48 4.33
C ILE A 50 -4.61 4.23 4.77
N PRO A 51 -5.12 3.48 5.75
CA PRO A 51 -4.52 2.21 6.12
C PRO A 51 -4.68 1.25 4.95
N VAL A 52 -3.56 0.67 4.54
CA VAL A 52 -3.48 -0.30 3.45
C VAL A 52 -2.98 -1.59 4.04
N TYR A 53 -3.79 -2.65 3.94
CA TYR A 53 -3.40 -3.97 4.43
C TYR A 53 -2.51 -4.67 3.41
N PHE A 54 -1.20 -4.47 3.58
CA PHE A 54 -0.20 -4.83 2.58
C PHE A 54 -0.17 -6.33 2.27
N SER A 55 -0.25 -7.19 3.29
CA SER A 55 -0.19 -8.64 3.16
C SER A 55 -1.27 -9.24 2.25
N LYS A 56 -2.37 -8.54 2.03
CA LYS A 56 -3.46 -8.98 1.15
C LYS A 56 -3.43 -8.28 -0.21
N GLU A 57 -3.10 -6.99 -0.21
CA GLU A 57 -3.22 -6.15 -1.40
C GLU A 57 -1.93 -6.06 -2.23
N HIS A 58 -0.78 -6.55 -1.72
CA HIS A 58 0.50 -6.43 -2.40
C HIS A 58 0.51 -7.06 -3.80
N ASN A 59 -0.20 -8.17 -4.00
CA ASN A 59 -0.35 -8.86 -5.29
C ASN A 59 -1.12 -8.00 -6.30
N ASN A 60 -2.21 -7.38 -5.84
CA ASN A 60 -3.03 -6.49 -6.68
C ASN A 60 -2.26 -5.21 -7.03
N MET A 61 -1.50 -4.65 -6.07
CA MET A 61 -0.65 -3.48 -6.30
C MET A 61 0.45 -3.75 -7.31
N LEU A 62 1.06 -4.94 -7.26
CA LEU A 62 2.09 -5.32 -8.22
C LEU A 62 1.51 -5.42 -9.62
N ALA A 63 0.41 -6.15 -9.79
CA ALA A 63 -0.28 -6.27 -11.08
C ALA A 63 -0.77 -4.92 -11.63
N TYR A 64 -1.19 -4.00 -10.75
CA TYR A 64 -1.58 -2.65 -11.16
C TYR A 64 -0.39 -1.81 -11.61
N THR A 65 0.73 -1.91 -10.90
CA THR A 65 1.98 -1.22 -11.25
C THR A 65 2.52 -1.69 -12.59
N GLU A 66 2.56 -3.02 -12.80
CA GLU A 66 2.90 -3.64 -14.08
C GLU A 66 2.01 -3.11 -15.22
N LYS A 67 0.69 -3.13 -15.00
CA LYS A 67 -0.27 -2.60 -15.99
C LYS A 67 0.03 -1.15 -16.35
N LEU A 68 0.33 -0.26 -15.39
CA LEU A 68 0.63 1.15 -15.67
C LEU A 68 1.99 1.34 -16.39
N LEU A 69 2.96 0.47 -16.13
CA LEU A 69 4.26 0.50 -16.79
C LEU A 69 4.19 -0.02 -18.24
N GLU A 70 3.33 -0.99 -18.52
CA GLU A 70 3.26 -1.64 -19.84
C GLU A 70 2.17 -1.06 -20.75
N TYR A 71 1.05 -0.58 -20.18
CA TYR A 71 -0.10 -0.12 -20.96
C TYR A 71 0.28 1.06 -21.86
N ARG A 72 0.03 0.93 -23.17
CA ARG A 72 0.31 1.94 -24.21
C ARG A 72 1.74 2.51 -24.17
N ASN A 73 2.73 1.64 -23.99
CA ASN A 73 4.15 2.01 -23.93
C ASN A 73 4.55 2.77 -22.65
N GLY A 74 3.76 2.60 -21.59
CA GLY A 74 3.95 3.22 -20.28
C GLY A 74 3.20 4.52 -20.14
N VAL A 75 2.31 4.59 -19.15
CA VAL A 75 1.60 5.84 -18.80
C VAL A 75 2.36 6.68 -17.76
N MET A 76 3.56 6.23 -17.37
CA MET A 76 4.39 6.85 -16.35
C MET A 76 5.77 7.23 -16.90
N ALA A 77 6.17 8.48 -16.64
CA ALA A 77 7.52 8.96 -16.93
C ALA A 77 8.27 9.18 -15.61
N ILE A 78 9.46 8.59 -15.50
CA ILE A 78 10.34 8.73 -14.34
C ILE A 78 11.55 9.57 -14.76
N ASP A 79 11.81 10.66 -14.04
CA ASP A 79 12.99 11.49 -14.27
C ASP A 79 14.27 10.66 -14.00
N PRO A 80 15.23 10.61 -14.94
CA PRO A 80 16.47 9.84 -14.81
C PRO A 80 17.29 10.13 -13.54
N LYS A 81 17.10 11.29 -12.91
CA LYS A 81 17.77 11.63 -11.64
C LYS A 81 17.37 10.70 -10.49
N HIS A 82 16.22 10.03 -10.57
CA HIS A 82 15.72 9.10 -9.54
C HIS A 82 16.30 7.70 -9.73
N THR A 83 17.63 7.59 -9.82
CA THR A 83 18.34 6.33 -10.01
C THR A 83 18.01 5.29 -8.95
N LYS A 84 17.82 5.73 -7.69
CA LYS A 84 17.41 4.86 -6.59
C LYS A 84 16.06 4.17 -6.81
N LEU A 85 15.13 4.79 -7.57
CA LEU A 85 13.83 4.20 -7.96
C LEU A 85 13.93 3.39 -9.24
N ILE A 86 14.80 3.81 -10.17
CA ILE A 86 15.03 3.08 -11.42
C ILE A 86 15.70 1.72 -11.16
N THR A 87 16.58 1.63 -10.17
CA THR A 87 17.23 0.37 -9.76
C THR A 87 16.20 -0.71 -9.37
N PRO A 88 15.29 -0.50 -8.39
CA PRO A 88 14.27 -1.50 -8.06
C PRO A 88 13.42 -1.89 -9.26
N LEU A 89 13.02 -0.94 -10.11
CA LEU A 89 12.22 -1.22 -11.30
C LEU A 89 12.94 -2.11 -12.32
N ARG A 90 14.27 -2.04 -12.38
CA ARG A 90 15.09 -2.89 -13.27
C ARG A 90 15.42 -4.25 -12.66
N THR A 91 15.45 -4.35 -11.34
CA THR A 91 15.77 -5.58 -10.61
C THR A 91 14.54 -6.31 -10.07
N ALA A 92 13.35 -5.73 -10.23
CA ALA A 92 12.11 -6.33 -9.76
C ALA A 92 11.84 -7.63 -10.52
N ILE A 93 11.82 -8.73 -9.77
CA ILE A 93 11.54 -10.07 -10.29
C ILE A 93 10.36 -10.64 -9.52
N GLU A 94 9.42 -11.23 -10.24
CA GLU A 94 8.32 -11.98 -9.63
C GLU A 94 8.77 -13.41 -9.29
N LYS A 95 8.55 -13.85 -8.05
CA LYS A 95 8.86 -15.21 -7.56
C LYS A 95 7.75 -16.23 -7.88
N GLY A 96 6.66 -15.77 -8.49
CA GLY A 96 5.42 -16.51 -8.74
C GLY A 96 4.23 -15.95 -7.95
N GLU A 97 3.01 -16.26 -8.41
CA GLU A 97 1.74 -15.85 -7.80
C GLU A 97 1.62 -14.33 -7.52
N ARG A 98 2.24 -13.49 -8.35
CA ARG A 98 2.30 -12.02 -8.21
C ARG A 98 3.01 -11.54 -6.96
N THR A 99 3.88 -12.38 -6.41
CA THR A 99 4.72 -12.03 -5.27
C THR A 99 6.09 -11.55 -5.75
N LEU A 100 6.49 -10.37 -5.28
CA LEU A 100 7.80 -9.81 -5.55
C LEU A 100 8.90 -10.60 -4.81
N ASP A 101 9.96 -10.97 -5.53
CA ASP A 101 11.15 -11.53 -4.90
C ASP A 101 11.97 -10.43 -4.23
N LYS A 102 11.77 -10.27 -2.92
CA LYS A 102 12.49 -9.29 -2.11
C LYS A 102 13.99 -9.55 -2.02
N GLU A 103 14.43 -10.80 -2.18
CA GLU A 103 15.86 -11.14 -2.12
C GLU A 103 16.59 -10.74 -3.41
N ALA A 104 15.88 -10.77 -4.54
CA ALA A 104 16.43 -10.40 -5.84
C ALA A 104 16.24 -8.90 -6.17
N THR A 105 15.23 -8.26 -5.58
CA THR A 105 14.91 -6.86 -5.85
C THR A 105 15.72 -5.93 -4.96
N SER A 106 16.50 -5.03 -5.56
CA SER A 106 17.24 -4.00 -4.83
C SER A 106 16.32 -2.84 -4.44
N HIS A 107 16.43 -2.32 -3.21
CA HIS A 107 15.57 -1.23 -2.69
C HIS A 107 14.07 -1.57 -2.72
N ASP A 108 13.71 -2.75 -2.17
CA ASP A 108 12.32 -3.22 -2.13
C ASP A 108 11.39 -2.28 -1.35
N ASP A 109 11.90 -1.58 -0.35
CA ASP A 109 11.20 -0.56 0.43
C ASP A 109 10.71 0.61 -0.44
N LEU A 110 11.59 1.10 -1.32
CA LEU A 110 11.26 2.21 -2.21
C LEU A 110 10.27 1.76 -3.30
N PHE A 111 10.40 0.53 -3.77
CA PHE A 111 9.45 -0.06 -4.71
C PHE A 111 8.07 -0.28 -4.05
N ASP A 112 8.05 -0.67 -2.77
CA ASP A 112 6.84 -0.82 -1.96
C ASP A 112 6.10 0.52 -1.79
N ALA A 113 6.83 1.59 -1.51
CA ALA A 113 6.27 2.94 -1.49
C ALA A 113 5.75 3.38 -2.86
N PHE A 114 6.49 3.08 -3.93
CA PHE A 114 6.09 3.41 -5.29
C PHE A 114 4.77 2.74 -5.68
N ARG A 115 4.63 1.43 -5.49
CA ARG A 115 3.38 0.71 -5.81
C ARG A 115 2.17 1.18 -4.99
N MET A 116 2.39 1.58 -3.74
CA MET A 116 1.33 2.18 -2.92
C MET A 116 0.88 3.54 -3.48
N SER A 117 1.82 4.37 -3.97
CA SER A 117 1.49 5.68 -4.54
C SER A 117 0.62 5.58 -5.81
N LEU A 118 0.73 4.46 -6.53
CA LEU A 118 0.01 4.22 -7.77
C LEU A 118 -1.45 3.79 -7.57
N GLN A 119 -1.81 3.29 -6.38
CA GLN A 119 -3.15 2.73 -6.12
C GLN A 119 -4.30 3.73 -6.34
N PHE A 120 -4.04 5.04 -6.29
CA PHE A 120 -5.05 6.09 -6.38
C PHE A 120 -5.22 6.69 -7.78
N TRP A 121 -4.41 6.26 -8.76
CA TRP A 121 -4.51 6.74 -10.13
C TRP A 121 -5.44 5.82 -10.90
N HIS A 122 -6.35 6.37 -11.73
CA HIS A 122 -7.38 5.64 -12.49
C HIS A 122 -7.25 5.89 -13.98
#